data_AF-A0A0S8CCK1-F1
#
_entry.id   AF-A0A0S8CCK1-F1
#
_cell.length_a   1.000
_cell.length_b   1.000
_cell.length_c   1.000
_cell.angle_alpha   90.00
_cell.angle_beta   90.00
_cell.angle_gamma   90.00
#
_symmetry.space_group_name_H-M   'P 1'
#
loop_
_entity.id
_entity.type
_entity.pdbx_description
1 polymer ?
#
loop_
_entity_poly.entity_id
_entity_poly.type
_entity_poly.pdbx_seq_one_letter_code
_entity_poly.pdbx_strand_id
1 'polypeptide(L)'
;MRFIKPDINIDFIGKRKFAFAGSLLLIAACIASLVLKGGPSYGIDFAGGTLIQVQFLKTISPQDIKQALASEELGITAVQSFGEEKDNEYLIRAAGSSVALESLSSKIEENLKSADPENKAEVRRVEMVGPKVGQDLREKALLAMFSAILFIVVYISGRF
;
A
#
# COMPACT_ATOMS: atom_id res chain seq x y z
N MET A 1 23.44 17.84 30.89
CA MET A 1 23.86 16.43 31.11
C MET A 1 24.14 15.81 29.74
N ARG A 2 25.34 15.25 29.50
CA ARG A 2 25.65 14.57 28.23
C ARG A 2 25.08 13.16 28.26
N PHE A 3 24.18 12.85 27.32
CA PHE A 3 23.47 11.56 27.23
C PHE A 3 24.38 10.38 26.85
N ILE A 4 25.48 10.66 26.15
CA ILE A 4 26.47 9.66 25.72
C ILE A 4 27.81 10.03 26.38
N LYS A 5 28.32 9.13 27.24
CA LYS A 5 29.63 9.31 27.89
C LYS A 5 30.74 9.10 26.84
N PRO A 6 31.79 9.93 26.81
CA PRO A 6 32.85 9.88 25.80
C PRO A 6 33.76 8.63 25.87
N ASP A 7 33.51 7.68 26.78
CA ASP A 7 34.33 6.49 27.01
C ASP A 7 33.49 5.20 27.06
N ILE A 8 32.55 5.05 26.11
CA ILE A 8 31.70 3.86 26.00
C ILE A 8 32.44 2.80 25.18
N ASN A 9 32.82 1.71 25.84
CA ASN A 9 33.45 0.54 25.22
C ASN A 9 32.40 -0.59 25.06
N ILE A 10 31.73 -0.63 23.89
CA ILE A 10 30.77 -1.69 23.54
C ILE A 10 31.45 -2.68 22.58
N ASP A 11 31.46 -3.95 22.95
CA ASP A 11 31.98 -5.02 22.10
C ASP A 11 30.97 -5.44 21.02
N PHE A 12 30.97 -4.71 19.90
CA PHE A 12 30.18 -5.04 18.72
C PHE A 12 30.74 -6.23 17.95
N ILE A 13 32.06 -6.41 17.94
CA ILE A 13 32.73 -7.44 17.14
C ILE A 13 32.52 -8.83 17.75
N GLY A 14 32.64 -8.97 19.08
CA GLY A 14 32.41 -10.23 19.78
C GLY A 14 30.96 -10.72 19.68
N LYS A 15 29.99 -9.81 19.62
CA LYS A 15 28.55 -10.14 19.50
C LYS A 15 28.05 -10.27 18.06
N ARG A 16 28.90 -10.02 17.05
CA ARG A 16 28.53 -10.01 15.63
C ARG A 16 27.82 -11.28 15.17
N LYS A 17 28.26 -12.46 15.60
CA LYS A 17 27.66 -13.74 15.18
C LYS A 17 26.21 -13.88 15.65
N PHE A 18 25.92 -13.48 16.90
CA PHE A 18 24.56 -13.49 17.43
C PHE A 18 23.67 -12.46 16.74
N ALA A 19 24.21 -11.26 16.47
CA ALA A 19 23.51 -10.23 15.73
C ALA A 19 23.17 -10.70 14.30
N PHE A 20 24.13 -11.29 13.58
CA PHE A 20 23.91 -11.83 12.23
C PHE A 20 22.91 -12.98 12.22
N ALA A 21 22.98 -13.90 13.19
CA ALA A 21 22.01 -14.98 13.30
C ALA A 21 20.59 -14.44 13.54
N GLY A 22 20.43 -13.47 14.45
CA GLY A 22 19.15 -12.81 14.70
C GLY A 22 18.61 -12.08 13.47
N SER A 23 19.45 -11.31 12.78
CA SER A 23 19.07 -10.62 11.55
C SER A 23 18.65 -11.61 10.45
N LEU A 24 19.40 -12.70 10.27
CA LEU A 24 19.09 -13.70 9.26
C LEU A 24 17.76 -14.41 9.56
N LEU A 25 17.51 -14.75 10.83
CA LEU A 25 16.23 -15.32 11.26
C LEU A 25 15.06 -14.36 11.00
N LEU A 26 15.22 -13.07 11.30
CA LEU A 26 14.19 -12.06 11.01
C LEU A 26 13.94 -11.91 9.52
N ILE A 27 15.00 -11.86 8.69
CA ILE A 27 14.87 -11.81 7.23
C ILE A 27 14.11 -13.04 6.72
N ALA A 28 14.48 -14.24 7.19
CA ALA A 28 13.80 -15.47 6.82
C ALA A 28 12.32 -15.47 7.24
N ALA A 29 12.00 -14.97 8.44
CA ALA A 29 10.62 -14.83 8.91
C ALA A 29 9.81 -13.84 8.06
N CYS A 30 10.40 -12.71 7.66
CA CYS A 30 9.77 -11.75 6.75
C CYS A 30 9.48 -12.36 5.37
N ILE A 31 10.45 -13.09 4.79
CA ILE A 31 10.28 -13.77 3.51
C ILE A 31 9.20 -14.86 3.62
N ALA A 32 9.22 -15.67 4.69
CA ALA A 32 8.22 -16.70 4.94
C ALA A 32 6.81 -16.10 5.07
N SER A 33 6.66 -15.02 5.84
CA SER A 33 5.39 -14.29 5.96
C SER A 33 4.87 -13.79 4.61
N LEU A 34 5.74 -13.28 3.76
CA LEU A 34 5.39 -12.79 2.43
C LEU A 34 4.93 -13.94 1.51
N VAL A 35 5.63 -15.08 1.51
CA VAL A 35 5.25 -16.25 0.70
C VAL A 35 3.95 -16.88 1.20
N LEU A 36 3.78 -17.04 2.52
CA LEU A 36 2.59 -17.63 3.12
C LEU A 36 1.32 -16.78 2.89
N LYS A 37 1.46 -15.46 2.71
CA LYS A 37 0.36 -14.54 2.41
C LYS A 37 0.06 -14.40 0.90
N GLY A 38 0.73 -15.18 0.05
CA GLY A 38 0.51 -15.13 -1.40
C GLY A 38 1.26 -14.01 -2.13
N GLY A 39 2.26 -13.40 -1.50
CA GLY A 39 3.09 -12.37 -2.10
C GLY A 39 2.81 -10.94 -1.60
N PRO A 40 3.44 -9.94 -2.22
CA PRO A 40 3.21 -8.54 -1.86
C PRO A 40 1.84 -8.06 -2.36
N SER A 41 1.18 -7.22 -1.56
CA SER A 41 -0.06 -6.56 -1.95
C SER A 41 0.24 -5.44 -2.95
N TYR A 42 0.06 -5.71 -4.24
CA TYR A 42 0.28 -4.74 -5.31
C TYR A 42 -0.75 -3.60 -5.26
N GLY A 43 -0.29 -2.37 -5.53
CA GLY A 43 -1.16 -1.22 -5.79
C GLY A 43 -1.77 -1.27 -7.19
N ILE A 44 -2.68 -0.34 -7.50
CA ILE A 44 -3.36 -0.29 -8.81
C ILE A 44 -2.38 -0.09 -9.98
N ASP A 45 -1.24 0.57 -9.75
CA ASP A 45 -0.20 0.79 -10.78
C ASP A 45 0.49 -0.51 -11.23
N PHE A 46 0.40 -1.58 -10.43
CA PHE A 46 1.07 -2.86 -10.69
C PHE A 46 0.09 -4.03 -10.89
N ALA A 47 -1.09 -3.97 -10.26
CA ALA A 47 -2.14 -4.97 -10.40
C ALA A 47 -3.16 -4.60 -11.50
N GLY A 48 -3.27 -3.31 -11.84
CA GLY A 48 -4.44 -2.76 -12.52
C GLY A 48 -5.65 -2.65 -11.58
N GLY A 49 -6.64 -1.85 -11.98
CA GLY A 49 -7.87 -1.63 -11.24
C GLY A 49 -8.24 -0.17 -11.13
N THR A 50 -9.18 0.12 -10.24
CA THR A 50 -9.72 1.46 -10.02
C THR A 50 -9.48 1.88 -8.57
N LEU A 51 -8.98 3.10 -8.40
CA LEU A 51 -8.80 3.78 -7.12
C LEU A 51 -9.76 4.95 -7.05
N ILE A 52 -10.57 4.99 -5.99
CA ILE A 52 -11.58 6.01 -5.77
C ILE A 52 -11.25 6.69 -4.46
N GLN A 53 -11.05 8.01 -4.51
CA GLN A 53 -10.85 8.85 -3.34
C GLN A 53 -12.19 9.48 -2.97
N VAL A 54 -12.63 9.21 -1.75
CA VAL A 54 -13.89 9.69 -1.20
C VAL A 54 -13.61 10.46 0.07
N GLN A 55 -14.26 11.60 0.23
CA GLN A 55 -14.24 12.39 1.45
C GLN A 55 -15.60 12.33 2.14
N PHE A 56 -15.59 12.17 3.46
CA PHE A 56 -16.79 12.21 4.30
C PHE A 56 -16.82 13.47 5.17
N LEU A 57 -18.00 13.85 5.64
CA LEU A 57 -18.16 14.97 6.59
C LEU A 57 -17.77 14.57 8.03
N LYS A 58 -17.99 13.30 8.39
CA LYS A 58 -17.64 12.72 9.69
C LYS A 58 -16.69 11.53 9.50
N THR A 59 -15.83 11.30 10.47
CA THR A 59 -14.91 10.15 10.49
C THR A 59 -15.69 8.84 10.57
N ILE A 60 -15.41 7.93 9.64
CA ILE A 60 -15.96 6.57 9.60
C ILE A 60 -14.81 5.55 9.64
N SER A 61 -15.04 4.34 10.18
CA SER A 61 -14.03 3.28 10.08
C SER A 61 -13.90 2.79 8.62
N PRO A 62 -12.67 2.58 8.10
CA PRO A 62 -12.46 1.91 6.81
C PRO A 62 -13.17 0.55 6.70
N GLN A 63 -13.41 -0.13 7.83
CA GLN A 63 -14.12 -1.40 7.88
C GLN A 63 -15.61 -1.25 7.57
N ASP A 64 -16.24 -0.20 8.11
CA ASP A 64 -17.66 0.08 7.89
C ASP A 64 -17.91 0.44 6.42
N ILE A 65 -17.03 1.24 5.82
CA ILE A 65 -17.05 1.56 4.38
C ILE A 65 -16.91 0.28 3.56
N LYS A 66 -15.95 -0.58 3.92
CA LYS A 66 -15.75 -1.86 3.22
C LYS A 66 -16.99 -2.75 3.32
N GLN A 67 -17.67 -2.78 4.47
CA GLN A 67 -18.86 -3.59 4.67
C GLN A 67 -20.08 -3.03 3.92
N ALA A 68 -20.26 -1.71 3.91
CA ALA A 68 -21.31 -1.04 3.15
C ALA A 68 -21.17 -1.25 1.63
N LEU A 69 -19.94 -1.41 1.14
CA LEU A 69 -19.65 -1.67 -0.26
C LEU A 69 -19.47 -3.17 -0.58
N ALA A 70 -19.58 -4.05 0.40
CA ALA A 70 -19.45 -5.50 0.21
C ALA A 70 -20.70 -6.14 -0.40
N SER A 71 -21.85 -5.47 -0.34
CA SER A 71 -23.13 -5.96 -0.88
C SER A 71 -23.23 -5.88 -2.40
N GLU A 72 -22.38 -5.09 -3.05
CA GLU A 72 -22.32 -5.05 -4.52
C GLU A 72 -21.14 -5.86 -5.05
N GLU A 73 -21.31 -6.48 -6.23
CA GLU A 73 -20.26 -7.16 -6.99
C GLU A 73 -19.21 -6.18 -7.57
N LEU A 74 -18.82 -5.14 -6.81
CA LEU A 74 -17.84 -4.13 -7.21
C LEU A 74 -16.38 -4.61 -7.10
N GLY A 75 -16.14 -5.79 -6.53
CA GLY A 75 -14.79 -6.35 -6.41
C GLY A 75 -13.85 -5.49 -5.54
N ILE A 76 -14.37 -4.92 -4.43
CA ILE A 76 -13.59 -4.09 -3.52
C ILE A 76 -12.47 -4.91 -2.86
N THR A 77 -11.23 -4.55 -3.14
CA THR A 77 -10.04 -5.25 -2.65
C THR A 77 -9.52 -4.64 -1.35
N ALA A 78 -9.56 -3.31 -1.23
CA ALA A 78 -9.06 -2.62 -0.04
C ALA A 78 -9.74 -1.25 0.17
N VAL A 79 -9.88 -0.86 1.44
CA VAL A 79 -10.26 0.49 1.86
C VAL A 79 -9.24 0.96 2.89
N GLN A 80 -8.70 2.17 2.70
CA GLN A 80 -7.65 2.75 3.54
C GLN A 80 -7.95 4.23 3.79
N SER A 81 -7.65 4.74 4.98
CA SER A 81 -7.67 6.18 5.22
C SER A 81 -6.54 6.86 4.43
N PHE A 82 -6.77 8.12 4.06
CA PHE A 82 -5.85 8.95 3.29
C PHE A 82 -5.86 10.37 3.87
N GLY A 83 -4.70 11.04 3.84
CA GLY A 83 -4.57 12.37 4.44
C GLY A 83 -4.56 12.36 5.98
N GLU A 84 -4.88 13.51 6.57
CA GLU A 84 -5.01 13.64 8.03
C GLU A 84 -6.38 13.12 8.49
N GLU A 85 -6.48 12.65 9.74
CA GLU A 85 -7.76 12.17 10.31
C GLU A 85 -8.89 13.23 10.25
N LYS A 86 -8.54 14.51 10.23
CA LYS A 86 -9.49 15.62 10.15
C LYS A 86 -10.12 15.77 8.77
N ASP A 87 -9.43 15.33 7.72
CA ASP A 87 -9.88 15.48 6.35
C ASP A 87 -10.90 14.40 5.98
N ASN A 88 -11.00 13.31 6.77
CA ASN A 88 -11.96 12.21 6.56
C ASN A 88 -11.92 11.66 5.12
N GLU A 89 -10.72 11.53 4.56
CA GLU A 89 -10.52 10.99 3.22
C GLU A 89 -10.16 9.50 3.24
N TYR A 90 -10.69 8.78 2.26
CA TYR A 90 -10.50 7.34 2.13
C TYR A 90 -10.23 6.97 0.69
N LEU A 91 -9.31 6.02 0.51
CA LEU A 91 -8.99 5.39 -0.75
C LEU A 91 -9.63 4.00 -0.82
N ILE A 92 -10.48 3.82 -1.82
CA ILE A 92 -11.19 2.59 -2.11
C ILE A 92 -10.57 1.98 -3.37
N ARG A 93 -10.09 0.74 -3.29
CA ARG A 93 -9.50 -0.01 -4.40
C ARG A 93 -10.45 -1.10 -4.85
N ALA A 94 -10.73 -1.14 -6.15
CA ALA A 94 -11.58 -2.15 -6.78
C ALA A 94 -10.82 -2.90 -7.88
N ALA A 95 -10.94 -4.23 -7.91
CA ALA A 95 -10.40 -5.08 -8.95
C ALA A 95 -11.42 -5.21 -10.10
N GLY A 96 -11.32 -4.38 -11.14
CA GLY A 96 -12.17 -4.52 -12.31
C GLY A 96 -12.31 -3.26 -13.16
N SER A 97 -12.30 -3.46 -14.48
CA SER A 97 -12.44 -2.43 -15.53
C SER A 97 -13.86 -2.39 -16.13
N SER A 98 -14.80 -3.19 -15.61
CA SER A 98 -16.08 -3.47 -16.28
C SER A 98 -17.24 -2.54 -15.90
N VAL A 99 -17.13 -1.83 -14.77
CA VAL A 99 -18.14 -0.83 -14.38
C VAL A 99 -17.64 0.52 -14.87
N ALA A 100 -18.41 1.17 -15.76
CA ALA A 100 -18.08 2.51 -16.25
C ALA A 100 -17.79 3.43 -15.05
N LEU A 101 -16.65 4.14 -15.07
CA LEU A 101 -16.17 4.98 -13.95
C LEU A 101 -17.29 5.82 -13.33
N GLU A 102 -18.12 6.42 -14.17
CA GLU A 102 -19.22 7.29 -13.78
C GLU A 102 -20.32 6.54 -13.02
N SER A 103 -20.62 5.31 -13.44
CA SER A 103 -21.57 4.43 -12.75
C SER A 103 -21.03 3.85 -11.44
N LEU A 104 -19.71 3.75 -11.30
CA LEU A 104 -19.06 3.28 -10.07
C LEU A 104 -19.08 4.38 -9.01
N SER A 105 -18.72 5.61 -9.40
CA SER A 105 -18.83 6.78 -8.52
C SER A 105 -20.26 7.04 -8.08
N SER A 106 -21.22 7.01 -9.00
CA SER A 106 -22.63 7.27 -8.66
C SER A 106 -23.21 6.18 -7.76
N LYS A 107 -22.89 4.90 -8.01
CA LYS A 107 -23.29 3.79 -7.12
C LYS A 107 -22.66 3.89 -5.75
N ILE A 108 -21.39 4.26 -5.67
CA ILE A 108 -20.71 4.46 -4.38
C ILE A 108 -21.35 5.62 -3.62
N GLU A 109 -21.64 6.74 -4.29
CA GLU A 109 -22.36 7.86 -3.67
C GLU A 109 -23.78 7.48 -3.21
N GLU A 110 -24.52 6.71 -4.02
CA GLU A 110 -25.88 6.26 -3.70
C GLU A 110 -25.89 5.27 -2.52
N ASN A 111 -24.98 4.30 -2.52
CA ASN A 111 -24.86 3.31 -1.46
C ASN A 111 -24.36 3.93 -0.16
N LEU A 112 -23.41 4.86 -0.22
CA LEU A 112 -22.93 5.56 0.96
C LEU A 112 -23.99 6.52 1.52
N LYS A 113 -24.79 7.18 0.67
CA LYS A 113 -25.97 7.94 1.12
C LYS A 113 -27.03 7.06 1.78
N SER A 114 -27.21 5.84 1.28
CA SER A 114 -28.17 4.88 1.85
C SER A 114 -27.67 4.30 3.18
N ALA A 115 -26.35 4.17 3.35
CA ALA A 115 -25.74 3.70 4.60
C ALA A 115 -25.71 4.77 5.69
N ASP A 116 -25.48 6.05 5.33
CA ASP A 116 -25.53 7.18 6.27
C ASP A 116 -26.06 8.46 5.59
N PRO A 117 -27.37 8.76 5.74
CA PRO A 117 -28.01 9.94 5.14
C PRO A 117 -27.45 11.28 5.64
N GLU A 118 -26.82 11.30 6.82
CA GLU A 118 -26.25 12.52 7.40
C GLU A 118 -24.79 12.75 6.98
N ASN A 119 -24.06 11.69 6.62
CA ASN A 119 -22.65 11.77 6.28
C ASN A 119 -22.41 11.68 4.77
N LYS A 120 -22.63 12.81 4.07
CA LYS A 120 -22.44 12.89 2.62
C LYS A 120 -21.00 12.51 2.24
N ALA A 121 -20.90 11.47 1.42
CA ALA A 121 -19.68 11.10 0.70
C ALA A 121 -19.54 11.97 -0.55
N GLU A 122 -18.38 12.60 -0.73
CA GLU A 122 -18.00 13.33 -1.95
C GLU A 122 -16.85 12.59 -2.65
N VAL A 123 -17.05 12.17 -3.89
CA VAL A 123 -15.99 11.57 -4.70
C VAL A 123 -15.05 12.67 -5.19
N ARG A 124 -13.83 12.72 -4.65
CA ARG A 124 -12.82 13.72 -5.00
C ARG A 124 -12.06 13.35 -6.26
N ARG A 125 -11.75 12.06 -6.42
CA ARG A 125 -10.89 11.59 -7.51
C ARG A 125 -11.19 10.14 -7.85
N VAL A 126 -11.15 9.84 -9.15
CA VAL A 126 -11.16 8.46 -9.64
C VAL A 126 -9.98 8.27 -10.58
N GLU A 127 -9.17 7.26 -10.30
CA GLU A 127 -8.03 6.87 -11.11
C GLU A 127 -8.23 5.41 -11.54
N MET A 128 -8.01 5.12 -12.82
CA MET A 128 -8.09 3.76 -13.34
C MET A 128 -6.84 3.43 -14.12
N VAL A 129 -6.27 2.27 -13.80
CA VAL A 129 -5.12 1.71 -14.49
C VAL A 129 -5.55 0.40 -15.13
N GLY A 130 -5.47 0.34 -16.45
CA GLY A 130 -5.79 -0.87 -17.20
C GLY A 130 -4.79 -2.01 -16.87
N PRO A 131 -5.24 -3.28 -16.84
CA PRO A 131 -4.39 -4.41 -16.46
C PRO A 131 -3.16 -4.57 -17.35
N LYS A 132 -3.26 -4.20 -18.64
CA LYS A 132 -2.12 -4.22 -19.57
C LYS A 132 -1.06 -3.16 -19.24
N VAL A 133 -1.48 -1.97 -18.84
CA VAL A 133 -0.57 -0.89 -18.44
C VAL A 133 0.07 -1.22 -17.10
N GLY A 134 -0.70 -1.75 -16.15
CA GLY A 134 -0.18 -2.17 -14.86
C GLY A 134 0.89 -3.27 -14.97
N GLN A 135 0.68 -4.23 -15.89
CA GLN A 135 1.68 -5.27 -16.17
C GLN A 135 2.97 -4.69 -16.76
N ASP A 136 2.87 -3.78 -17.72
CA ASP A 136 4.04 -3.11 -18.33
C ASP A 136 4.81 -2.25 -17.32
N LEU A 137 4.09 -1.49 -16.47
CA LEU A 137 4.70 -0.72 -15.38
C LEU A 137 5.42 -1.63 -14.38
N ARG A 138 4.81 -2.76 -14.01
CA ARG A 138 5.43 -3.73 -13.10
C ARG A 138 6.71 -4.31 -13.67
N GLU A 139 6.73 -4.71 -14.94
CA GLU A 139 7.90 -5.27 -15.59
C GLU A 139 9.05 -4.23 -15.65
N LYS A 140 8.73 -3.01 -16.09
CA LYS A 140 9.69 -1.90 -16.14
C LYS A 140 10.23 -1.55 -14.76
N ALA A 141 9.39 -1.52 -13.74
CA ALA A 141 9.81 -1.24 -12.37
C ALA A 141 10.76 -2.32 -11.82
N LEU A 142 10.47 -3.60 -12.09
CA LEU A 142 11.35 -4.70 -11.68
C LEU A 142 12.71 -4.63 -12.37
N LEU A 143 12.74 -4.36 -13.68
CA LEU A 143 13.98 -4.19 -14.44
C LEU A 143 14.79 -2.98 -13.96
N ALA A 144 14.13 -1.86 -13.67
CA ALA A 144 14.77 -0.66 -13.16
C ALA A 144 15.38 -0.89 -11.76
N MET A 145 14.64 -1.54 -10.85
CA MET A 145 15.13 -1.87 -9.51
C MET A 145 16.35 -2.79 -9.57
N PHE A 146 16.30 -3.84 -10.40
CA PHE A 146 17.43 -4.76 -10.59
C PHE A 146 18.65 -4.03 -11.14
N SER A 147 18.47 -3.21 -12.18
CA SER A 147 19.55 -2.44 -12.80
C SER A 147 20.17 -1.44 -11.83
N ALA A 148 19.35 -0.77 -11.01
CA ALA A 148 19.83 0.16 -9.99
C ALA A 148 20.70 -0.54 -8.94
N ILE A 149 20.25 -1.69 -8.43
CA ILE A 149 21.03 -2.50 -7.47
C ILE A 149 22.36 -2.94 -8.11
N LEU A 150 22.32 -3.40 -9.35
CA LEU A 150 23.52 -3.81 -10.08
C LEU A 150 24.53 -2.66 -10.20
N PHE A 151 24.09 -1.46 -10.61
CA PHE A 151 24.96 -0.30 -10.72
C PHE A 151 25.54 0.15 -9.37
N ILE A 152 24.75 0.10 -8.30
CA ILE A 152 25.25 0.41 -6.95
C ILE A 152 26.35 -0.58 -6.55
N VAL A 153 26.14 -1.88 -6.77
CA VAL A 153 27.14 -2.93 -6.45
C VAL A 153 28.42 -2.74 -7.26
N VAL A 154 28.30 -2.51 -8.57
CA VAL A 154 29.46 -2.25 -9.44
C VAL A 154 30.22 -1.02 -8.98
N TYR A 155 29.52 0.07 -8.69
CA TYR A 155 30.15 1.31 -8.21
C TYR A 155 30.87 1.10 -6.89
N ILE A 156 30.22 0.49 -5.89
CA ILE A 156 30.82 0.22 -4.59
C ILE A 156 32.06 -0.67 -4.75
N SER A 157 31.99 -1.72 -5.58
CA SER A 157 33.10 -2.66 -5.78
C SER A 157 34.30 -2.04 -6.51
N GLY A 158 34.08 -1.05 -7.37
CA GLY A 158 35.18 -0.32 -8.01
C GLY A 158 35.72 0.84 -7.16
N ARG A 159 34.88 1.40 -6.28
CA ARG A 159 35.22 2.55 -5.43
C ARG A 159 35.94 2.14 -4.14
N PHE A 160 35.65 0.96 -3.59
CA PHE A 160 36.16 0.44 -2.32
C PHE A 160 36.84 -0.91 -2.54
#